data_AF-A0A3D6EK23-F1
#
_entry.id   AF-A0A3D6EK23-F1
#
_cell.length_a   1.000
_cell.length_b   1.000
_cell.length_c   1.000
_cell.angle_alpha   90.00
_cell.angle_beta   90.00
_cell.angle_gamma   90.00
#
_symmetry.space_group_name_H-M   'P 1'
#
loop_
_entity.id
_entity.type
_entity.pdbx_description
1 polymer ?
#
loop_
_entity_poly.entity_id
_entity_poly.type
_entity_poly.pdbx_seq_one_letter_code
_entity_poly.pdbx_strand_id
1 'polypeptide(L)'
;MTEAPPTTIHTDEALAPRGPWRFLRSALPGGFSRWGWGLLAGWSLVLLGPVLGWAGHLRRAAGWSALPSHWGERISARDIWELWENGGLQHRLANSPTVHLFGLGLVIVLWCGWRMQAEAAGQKARLGSWLLGALDTVLIGFLPVGLAAWMVDGALAWAGGLGIDGLGWLAFFGRPLVWMATVAALNLQWWFCRIGRAAGLARGYRAHLTDSFLRLWSHPIQWGLIAFGGAALRSLPSFLALLLAWRMGGGTTFRVGLFLALQLAVTLFNGWLMGWLLRTAALFWIHDAAVRDARAALKEAPREAAAL
;
A
#
# COMPACT_ATOMS: atom_id res chain seq x y z
N MET A 1 29.11 4.07 52.80
CA MET A 1 27.73 4.21 52.30
C MET A 1 27.83 4.32 50.80
N THR A 2 27.53 3.24 50.11
CA THR A 2 27.57 3.14 48.65
C THR A 2 26.33 3.82 48.08
N GLU A 3 26.52 4.96 47.41
CA GLU A 3 25.48 5.57 46.58
C GLU A 3 25.11 4.58 45.47
N ALA A 4 23.88 4.10 45.48
CA ALA A 4 23.33 3.37 44.35
C ALA A 4 23.24 4.32 43.15
N PRO A 5 23.68 3.91 41.95
CA PRO A 5 23.53 4.74 40.77
C PRO A 5 22.04 5.02 40.51
N PRO A 6 21.68 6.21 40.00
CA PRO A 6 20.29 6.57 39.77
C PRO A 6 19.63 5.56 38.84
N THR A 7 18.49 5.03 39.28
CA THR A 7 17.61 4.18 38.48
C THR A 7 17.29 4.91 37.18
N THR A 8 17.59 4.25 36.06
CA THR A 8 17.42 4.76 34.70
C THR A 8 16.03 5.39 34.50
N ILE A 9 16.01 6.69 34.16
CA ILE A 9 14.84 7.48 33.76
C ILE A 9 14.43 7.08 32.33
N HIS A 10 14.03 5.82 32.15
CA HIS A 10 13.43 5.35 30.92
C HIS A 10 12.04 4.79 31.21
N THR A 11 11.24 5.53 31.99
CA THR A 11 9.78 5.41 31.89
C THR A 11 9.39 5.97 30.53
N ASP A 12 9.10 5.06 29.62
CA ASP A 12 8.74 5.34 28.24
C ASP A 12 7.38 6.08 28.21
N GLU A 13 7.39 7.40 28.46
CA GLU A 13 6.20 8.23 28.64
C GLU A 13 5.16 7.93 27.55
N ALA A 14 3.96 7.49 27.96
CA ALA A 14 2.95 6.95 27.05
C ALA A 14 2.57 7.91 25.90
N LEU A 15 2.71 9.22 26.12
CA LEU A 15 2.38 10.30 25.18
C LEU A 15 3.62 11.01 24.58
N ALA A 16 4.83 10.49 24.80
CA ALA A 16 6.03 11.04 24.17
C ALA A 16 5.87 11.08 22.64
N PRO A 17 6.45 12.07 21.93
CA PRO A 17 6.37 12.14 20.48
C PRO A 17 7.02 10.91 19.84
N ARG A 18 6.22 10.09 19.15
CA ARG A 18 6.68 8.84 18.53
C ARG A 18 6.39 8.84 17.04
N GLY A 19 7.36 8.44 16.24
CA GLY A 19 7.16 8.13 14.83
C GLY A 19 6.57 6.74 14.61
N PRO A 20 6.07 6.44 13.40
CA PRO A 20 5.45 5.16 13.09
C PRO A 20 6.40 3.96 13.22
N TRP A 21 7.72 4.16 13.04
CA TRP A 21 8.76 3.14 13.16
C TRP A 21 8.76 2.44 14.53
N ARG A 22 8.39 3.18 15.58
CA ARG A 22 8.36 2.63 16.94
C ARG A 22 7.31 1.52 17.09
N PHE A 23 6.29 1.52 16.23
CA PHE A 23 5.21 0.53 16.27
C PHE A 23 5.46 -0.68 15.36
N LEU A 24 6.55 -0.68 14.57
CA LEU A 24 6.87 -1.76 13.64
C LEU A 24 6.95 -3.12 14.34
N ARG A 25 7.64 -3.20 15.47
CA ARG A 25 7.76 -4.46 16.23
C ARG A 25 6.41 -4.95 16.76
N SER A 26 5.61 -4.04 17.33
CA SER A 26 4.26 -4.33 17.83
C SER A 26 3.27 -4.68 16.72
N ALA A 27 3.55 -4.27 15.49
CA ALA A 27 2.74 -4.55 14.31
C ALA A 27 3.08 -5.88 13.62
N LEU A 28 4.19 -6.56 13.95
CA LEU A 28 4.62 -7.81 13.30
C LEU A 28 3.51 -8.88 13.20
N PRO A 29 2.64 -9.08 14.22
CA PRO A 29 1.55 -10.05 14.11
C PRO A 29 0.50 -9.70 13.04
N GLY A 30 0.47 -8.48 12.53
CA GLY A 30 -0.51 -8.01 11.54
C GLY A 30 -0.55 -8.89 10.29
N GLY A 31 0.62 -9.24 9.77
CA GLY A 31 0.74 -10.09 8.57
C GLY A 31 0.29 -11.55 8.77
N PHE A 32 0.28 -12.05 10.01
CA PHE A 32 -0.16 -13.42 10.37
C PHE A 32 -1.48 -13.46 11.14
N SER A 33 -2.16 -12.32 11.26
CA SER A 33 -3.49 -12.24 11.87
C SER A 33 -4.54 -12.96 11.03
N ARG A 34 -5.72 -13.23 11.61
CA ARG A 34 -6.88 -13.78 10.88
C ARG A 34 -7.13 -13.06 9.55
N TRP A 35 -7.05 -11.73 9.56
CA TRP A 35 -7.24 -10.90 8.35
C TRP A 35 -5.98 -10.81 7.49
N GLY A 36 -4.80 -11.00 8.07
CA GLY A 36 -3.52 -11.15 7.36
C GLY A 36 -3.55 -12.32 6.37
N TRP A 37 -4.10 -13.47 6.75
CA TRP A 37 -4.32 -14.59 5.83
C TRP A 37 -5.26 -14.23 4.67
N GLY A 38 -6.30 -13.44 4.93
CA GLY A 38 -7.18 -12.90 3.89
C GLY A 38 -6.44 -11.96 2.94
N LEU A 39 -5.54 -11.12 3.46
CA LEU A 39 -4.67 -10.26 2.65
C LEU A 39 -3.74 -11.08 1.75
N LEU A 40 -3.12 -12.14 2.28
CA LEU A 40 -2.27 -13.04 1.50
C LEU A 40 -3.04 -13.70 0.36
N ALA A 41 -4.22 -14.26 0.66
CA ALA A 41 -5.09 -14.88 -0.33
C ALA A 41 -5.56 -13.87 -1.40
N GLY A 42 -6.00 -12.69 -0.98
CA GLY A 42 -6.41 -11.62 -1.89
C GLY A 42 -5.27 -11.16 -2.81
N TRP A 43 -4.07 -10.95 -2.28
CA TRP A 43 -2.89 -10.60 -3.08
C TRP A 43 -2.48 -11.71 -4.04
N SER A 44 -2.65 -12.97 -3.63
CA SER A 44 -2.42 -14.13 -4.49
C SER A 44 -3.39 -14.12 -5.67
N LEU A 45 -4.67 -13.80 -5.46
CA LEU A 45 -5.64 -13.66 -6.56
C LEU A 45 -5.33 -12.47 -7.49
N VAL A 46 -4.93 -11.33 -6.92
CA VAL A 46 -4.55 -10.13 -7.67
C VAL A 46 -3.37 -10.38 -8.60
N LEU A 47 -2.36 -11.15 -8.15
CA LEU A 47 -1.13 -11.37 -8.92
C LEU A 47 -1.16 -12.65 -9.77
N LEU A 48 -1.70 -13.76 -9.25
CA LEU A 48 -1.76 -15.02 -9.98
C LEU A 48 -2.90 -15.06 -10.99
N GLY A 49 -4.04 -14.40 -10.70
CA GLY A 49 -5.20 -14.40 -11.59
C GLY A 49 -4.86 -13.92 -13.00
N PRO A 50 -4.32 -12.70 -13.18
CA PRO A 50 -3.92 -12.20 -14.49
C PRO A 50 -2.86 -13.07 -15.17
N VAL A 51 -1.85 -13.55 -14.43
CA VAL A 51 -0.76 -14.39 -14.97
C VAL A 51 -1.28 -15.74 -15.48
N LEU A 52 -2.16 -16.40 -14.74
CA LEU A 52 -2.78 -17.67 -15.14
C LEU A 52 -3.72 -17.48 -16.34
N GLY A 53 -4.41 -16.34 -16.42
CA GLY A 53 -5.22 -15.96 -17.57
C GLY A 53 -4.39 -15.77 -18.82
N TRP A 54 -3.28 -15.05 -18.69
CA TRP A 54 -2.30 -14.84 -19.75
C TRP A 54 -1.72 -16.17 -20.25
N ALA A 55 -1.23 -17.01 -19.33
CA ALA A 55 -0.68 -18.32 -19.66
C ALA A 55 -1.72 -19.25 -20.33
N GLY A 56 -2.96 -19.25 -19.82
CA GLY A 56 -4.06 -20.02 -20.40
C GLY A 56 -4.48 -19.53 -21.79
N HIS A 57 -4.48 -18.22 -22.03
CA HIS A 57 -4.77 -17.64 -23.34
C HIS A 57 -3.68 -18.00 -24.35
N LEU A 58 -2.41 -17.80 -23.99
CA LEU A 58 -1.29 -18.11 -24.86
C LEU A 58 -1.22 -19.60 -25.20
N ARG A 59 -1.53 -20.50 -24.27
CA ARG A 59 -1.64 -21.93 -24.55
C ARG A 59 -2.69 -22.26 -25.61
N ARG A 60 -3.82 -21.54 -25.62
CA ARG A 60 -4.91 -21.76 -26.61
C ARG A 60 -4.59 -21.12 -27.95
N ALA A 61 -3.99 -19.93 -27.95
CA ALA A 61 -3.56 -19.25 -29.17
C ALA A 61 -2.38 -19.99 -29.86
N ALA A 62 -1.50 -20.61 -29.09
CA ALA A 62 -0.31 -21.32 -29.57
C ALA A 62 -0.56 -22.76 -30.08
N GLY A 63 -1.77 -23.31 -29.90
CA GLY A 63 -2.18 -24.62 -30.39
C GLY A 63 -1.09 -25.72 -30.34
N TRP A 64 -0.69 -26.18 -29.15
CA TRP A 64 0.29 -27.27 -28.92
C TRP A 64 1.62 -27.22 -29.69
N SER A 65 1.92 -26.13 -30.41
CA SER A 65 3.17 -25.92 -31.11
C SER A 65 4.16 -25.19 -30.21
N ALA A 66 5.45 -25.40 -30.47
CA ALA A 66 6.63 -25.18 -29.62
C ALA A 66 6.93 -23.72 -29.20
N LEU A 67 5.92 -22.94 -28.81
CA LEU A 67 6.09 -21.64 -28.17
C LEU A 67 6.67 -21.71 -26.74
N PRO A 68 6.41 -22.74 -25.89
CA PRO A 68 6.95 -22.76 -24.53
C PRO A 68 8.49 -22.79 -24.43
N SER A 69 9.19 -23.25 -25.46
CA SER A 69 10.66 -23.37 -25.46
C SER A 69 11.39 -22.05 -25.76
N HIS A 70 10.72 -21.01 -26.25
CA HIS A 70 11.37 -19.76 -26.68
C HIS A 70 10.89 -18.49 -25.97
N TRP A 71 10.04 -18.62 -24.95
CA TRP A 71 9.52 -17.46 -24.17
C TRP A 71 10.62 -16.57 -23.59
N GLY A 72 11.78 -17.16 -23.25
CA GLY A 72 12.91 -16.41 -22.69
C GLY A 72 13.94 -15.93 -23.70
N GLU A 73 13.85 -16.34 -24.98
CA GLU A 73 14.96 -16.16 -25.93
C GLU A 73 14.59 -15.37 -27.20
N ARG A 74 13.32 -15.28 -27.61
CA ARG A 74 12.96 -14.66 -28.91
C ARG A 74 11.63 -13.90 -28.99
N ILE A 75 10.87 -13.74 -27.91
CA ILE A 75 9.65 -12.91 -27.98
C ILE A 75 10.07 -11.44 -27.95
N SER A 76 9.96 -10.76 -29.09
CA SER A 76 10.18 -9.32 -29.18
C SER A 76 8.97 -8.56 -28.64
N ALA A 77 9.18 -7.30 -28.22
CA ALA A 77 8.09 -6.42 -27.81
C ALA A 77 7.02 -6.25 -28.91
N ARG A 78 7.43 -6.37 -30.19
CA ARG A 78 6.54 -6.35 -31.35
C ARG A 78 5.65 -7.60 -31.40
N ASP A 79 6.17 -8.77 -31.10
CA ASP A 79 5.37 -10.01 -31.07
C ASP A 79 4.31 -9.97 -29.97
N ILE A 80 4.65 -9.38 -28.80
CA ILE A 80 3.70 -9.14 -27.71
C ILE A 80 2.61 -8.16 -28.14
N TRP A 81 3.00 -7.09 -28.84
CA TRP A 81 2.07 -6.08 -29.35
C TRP A 81 1.13 -6.65 -30.41
N GLU A 82 1.64 -7.45 -31.36
CA GLU A 82 0.84 -8.12 -32.39
C GLU A 82 -0.11 -9.16 -31.77
N LEU A 83 0.31 -9.91 -30.75
CA LEU A 83 -0.58 -10.76 -29.94
C LEU A 83 -1.66 -9.94 -29.20
N TRP A 84 -1.31 -8.75 -28.71
CA TRP A 84 -2.24 -7.87 -28.00
C TRP A 84 -3.33 -7.31 -28.91
N GLU A 85 -2.93 -6.65 -30.01
CA GLU A 85 -3.85 -6.02 -30.96
C GLU A 85 -4.56 -7.04 -31.85
N ASN A 86 -3.80 -7.93 -32.51
CA ASN A 86 -4.31 -8.80 -33.57
C ASN A 86 -4.68 -10.20 -33.07
N GLY A 87 -4.10 -10.66 -31.95
CA GLY A 87 -4.45 -11.94 -31.31
C GLY A 87 -5.75 -11.91 -30.51
N GLY A 88 -6.43 -10.76 -30.42
CA GLY A 88 -7.68 -10.59 -29.67
C GLY A 88 -7.52 -10.73 -28.15
N LEU A 89 -6.29 -10.61 -27.65
CA LEU A 89 -5.93 -10.74 -26.24
C LEU A 89 -6.66 -9.69 -25.39
N GLN A 90 -6.76 -8.45 -25.88
CA GLN A 90 -7.50 -7.35 -25.25
C GLN A 90 -8.98 -7.67 -24.99
N HIS A 91 -9.68 -8.26 -25.96
CA HIS A 91 -11.09 -8.62 -25.84
C HIS A 91 -11.31 -9.85 -24.94
N ARG A 92 -10.36 -10.79 -24.94
CA ARG A 92 -10.46 -12.00 -24.11
C ARG A 92 -10.05 -11.77 -22.67
N LEU A 93 -9.10 -10.89 -22.37
CA LEU A 93 -8.77 -10.52 -20.99
C LEU A 93 -9.94 -9.81 -20.31
N ALA A 94 -10.57 -8.86 -20.98
CA ALA A 94 -11.73 -8.13 -20.44
C ALA A 94 -12.92 -9.05 -20.11
N ASN A 95 -13.13 -10.12 -20.90
CA ASN A 95 -14.20 -11.11 -20.71
C ASN A 95 -13.73 -12.41 -20.05
N SER A 96 -12.53 -12.44 -19.48
CA SER A 96 -11.97 -13.64 -18.84
C SER A 96 -12.31 -13.69 -17.34
N PRO A 97 -12.50 -14.89 -16.76
CA PRO A 97 -12.56 -15.11 -15.32
C PRO A 97 -11.43 -14.41 -14.55
N THR A 98 -10.31 -14.11 -15.20
CA THR A 98 -9.14 -13.49 -14.59
C THR A 98 -9.31 -12.03 -14.19
N VAL A 99 -10.15 -11.26 -14.91
CA VAL A 99 -10.52 -9.90 -14.45
C VAL A 99 -11.44 -9.99 -13.23
N HIS A 100 -12.33 -10.98 -13.19
CA HIS A 100 -13.15 -11.25 -12.02
C HIS A 100 -12.32 -11.72 -10.81
N LEU A 101 -11.30 -12.56 -11.01
CA LEU A 101 -10.37 -12.98 -9.95
C LEU A 101 -9.53 -11.81 -9.44
N PHE A 102 -9.06 -10.94 -10.33
CA PHE A 102 -8.37 -9.71 -9.97
C PHE A 102 -9.27 -8.78 -9.15
N GLY A 103 -10.49 -8.52 -9.64
CA GLY A 103 -11.47 -7.67 -8.96
C GLY A 103 -11.88 -8.24 -7.60
N LEU A 104 -12.17 -9.54 -7.53
CA LEU A 104 -12.46 -10.24 -6.29
C LEU A 104 -11.26 -10.17 -5.33
N GLY A 105 -10.05 -10.40 -5.82
CA GLY A 105 -8.81 -10.28 -5.06
C GLY A 105 -8.64 -8.89 -4.47
N LEU A 106 -8.87 -7.83 -5.25
CA LEU A 106 -8.84 -6.45 -4.76
C LEU A 106 -9.89 -6.20 -3.67
N VAL A 107 -11.14 -6.65 -3.88
CA VAL A 107 -12.20 -6.52 -2.87
C VAL A 107 -11.81 -7.23 -1.57
N ILE A 108 -11.26 -8.44 -1.65
CA ILE A 108 -10.75 -9.18 -0.49
C ILE A 108 -9.64 -8.40 0.20
N VAL A 109 -8.64 -7.91 -0.54
CA VAL A 109 -7.52 -7.13 0.03
C VAL A 109 -8.03 -5.89 0.76
N LEU A 110 -8.92 -5.12 0.12
CA LEU A 110 -9.45 -3.88 0.68
C LEU A 110 -10.38 -4.13 1.88
N TRP A 111 -11.15 -5.22 1.87
CA TRP A 111 -12.04 -5.59 2.96
C TRP A 111 -11.27 -6.15 4.16
N CYS A 112 -10.37 -7.11 3.94
CA CYS A 112 -9.52 -7.66 5.01
C CYS A 112 -8.61 -6.59 5.62
N GLY A 113 -8.06 -5.69 4.78
CA GLY A 113 -7.32 -4.53 5.25
C GLY A 113 -8.16 -3.64 6.17
N TRP A 114 -9.39 -3.33 5.78
CA TRP A 114 -10.34 -2.58 6.62
C TRP A 114 -10.65 -3.29 7.94
N ARG A 115 -10.96 -4.58 7.92
CA ARG A 115 -11.27 -5.37 9.12
C ARG A 115 -10.11 -5.32 10.11
N MET A 116 -8.89 -5.53 9.63
CA MET A 116 -7.67 -5.50 10.44
C MET A 116 -7.40 -4.13 11.04
N GLN A 117 -7.56 -3.06 10.25
CA GLN A 117 -7.36 -1.70 10.70
C GLN A 117 -8.40 -1.25 11.73
N ALA A 118 -9.67 -1.57 11.50
CA ALA A 118 -10.74 -1.27 12.43
C ALA A 118 -10.54 -2.02 13.76
N GLU A 119 -10.21 -3.32 13.70
CA GLU A 119 -9.92 -4.12 14.89
C GLU A 119 -8.74 -3.57 15.69
N ALA A 120 -7.65 -3.20 15.00
CA ALA A 120 -6.50 -2.57 15.65
C ALA A 120 -6.88 -1.24 16.33
N ALA A 121 -7.78 -0.46 15.73
CA ALA A 121 -8.29 0.79 16.28
C ALA A 121 -9.44 0.63 17.30
N GLY A 122 -9.78 -0.60 17.70
CA GLY A 122 -10.89 -0.85 18.64
C GLY A 122 -12.29 -0.54 18.08
N GLN A 123 -12.42 -0.45 16.75
CA GLN A 123 -13.67 -0.12 16.06
C GLN A 123 -14.31 -1.35 15.41
N LYS A 124 -15.64 -1.36 15.33
CA LYS A 124 -16.36 -2.42 14.60
C LYS A 124 -16.37 -2.08 13.10
N ALA A 125 -15.72 -2.91 12.29
CA ALA A 125 -15.75 -2.73 10.84
C ALA A 125 -17.16 -2.97 10.26
N ARG A 126 -17.74 -1.91 9.69
CA ARG A 126 -19.06 -1.89 9.03
C ARG A 126 -18.90 -1.57 7.54
N LEU A 127 -19.79 -2.11 6.71
CA LEU A 127 -19.80 -1.87 5.26
C LEU A 127 -20.15 -0.41 4.92
N GLY A 128 -21.11 0.19 5.63
CA GLY A 128 -21.49 1.59 5.42
C GLY A 128 -20.33 2.56 5.63
N SER A 129 -19.58 2.40 6.72
CA SER A 129 -18.36 3.19 6.97
C SER A 129 -17.33 3.00 5.87
N TRP A 130 -17.19 1.76 5.37
CA TRP A 130 -16.24 1.41 4.30
C TRP A 130 -16.56 2.13 2.98
N LEU A 131 -17.82 2.05 2.51
CA LEU A 131 -18.28 2.68 1.27
C LEU A 131 -18.31 4.21 1.38
N LEU A 132 -18.94 4.75 2.43
CA LEU A 132 -19.06 6.20 2.59
C LEU A 132 -17.71 6.87 2.86
N GLY A 133 -16.80 6.18 3.55
CA GLY A 133 -15.43 6.67 3.69
C GLY A 133 -14.70 6.76 2.34
N ALA A 134 -15.03 5.91 1.35
CA ALA A 134 -14.44 5.99 0.02
C ALA A 134 -14.90 7.27 -0.68
N LEU A 135 -16.18 7.60 -0.59
CA LEU A 135 -16.73 8.86 -1.10
C LEU A 135 -16.08 10.06 -0.42
N ASP A 136 -15.94 10.06 0.90
CA ASP A 136 -15.23 11.12 1.61
C ASP A 136 -13.80 11.30 1.10
N THR A 137 -13.09 10.19 0.81
CA THR A 137 -11.73 10.22 0.27
C THR A 137 -11.66 10.87 -1.08
N VAL A 138 -12.64 10.61 -1.95
CA VAL A 138 -12.71 11.28 -3.25
C VAL A 138 -12.87 12.78 -3.05
N LEU A 139 -13.71 13.20 -2.11
CA LEU A 139 -13.98 14.61 -1.82
C LEU A 139 -12.76 15.37 -1.26
N ILE A 140 -12.06 14.79 -0.28
CA ILE A 140 -10.99 15.52 0.44
C ILE A 140 -9.56 15.02 0.16
N GLY A 141 -9.41 13.88 -0.51
CA GLY A 141 -8.13 13.24 -0.75
C GLY A 141 -7.65 13.36 -2.19
N PHE A 142 -8.54 13.14 -3.17
CA PHE A 142 -8.14 13.00 -4.58
C PHE A 142 -7.43 14.24 -5.12
N LEU A 143 -8.05 15.41 -4.98
CA LEU A 143 -7.49 16.67 -5.48
C LEU A 143 -6.16 17.06 -4.79
N PRO A 144 -6.07 17.14 -3.44
CA PRO A 144 -4.85 17.61 -2.80
C PRO A 144 -3.69 16.60 -2.88
N VAL A 145 -3.98 15.30 -2.75
CA VAL A 145 -2.94 14.25 -2.88
C VAL A 145 -2.50 14.13 -4.34
N GLY A 146 -3.44 14.18 -5.29
CA GLY A 146 -3.14 14.16 -6.72
C GLY A 146 -2.36 15.39 -7.18
N LEU A 147 -2.67 16.58 -6.68
CA LEU A 147 -1.92 17.80 -6.97
C LEU A 147 -0.49 17.71 -6.45
N ALA A 148 -0.30 17.26 -5.20
CA ALA A 148 1.03 17.07 -4.63
C ALA A 148 1.85 16.05 -5.46
N ALA A 149 1.24 14.93 -5.85
CA ALA A 149 1.87 13.93 -6.70
C ALA A 149 2.27 14.48 -8.07
N TRP A 150 1.36 15.23 -8.71
CA TRP A 150 1.61 15.87 -9.99
C TRP A 150 2.76 16.86 -9.93
N MET A 151 2.83 17.68 -8.88
CA MET A 151 3.95 18.61 -8.67
C MET A 151 5.28 17.88 -8.51
N VAL A 152 5.31 16.78 -7.73
CA VAL A 152 6.53 15.99 -7.54
C VAL A 152 6.94 15.26 -8.82
N ASP A 153 5.98 14.67 -9.55
CA ASP A 153 6.25 14.04 -10.86
C ASP A 153 6.81 15.06 -11.87
N GLY A 154 6.22 16.26 -11.92
CA GLY A 154 6.70 17.35 -12.76
C GLY A 154 8.11 17.81 -12.39
N ALA A 155 8.41 17.94 -11.10
CA ALA A 155 9.75 18.28 -10.62
C ALA A 155 10.79 17.20 -10.98
N LEU A 156 10.44 15.91 -10.85
CA LEU A 156 11.30 14.80 -11.24
C LEU A 156 11.53 14.77 -12.76
N ALA A 157 10.47 14.98 -13.56
CA ALA A 157 10.58 15.03 -15.01
C ALA A 157 11.48 16.19 -15.45
N TRP A 158 11.31 17.38 -14.85
CA TRP A 158 12.17 18.53 -15.10
C TRP A 158 13.64 18.24 -14.73
N ALA A 159 13.89 17.67 -13.55
CA ALA A 159 15.23 17.30 -13.10
C ALA A 159 15.90 16.29 -14.03
N GLY A 160 15.15 15.28 -14.51
CA GLY A 160 15.64 14.31 -15.49
C GLY A 160 15.98 14.93 -16.85
N GLY A 161 15.32 16.04 -17.21
CA GLY A 161 15.59 16.80 -18.44
C GLY A 161 16.87 17.64 -18.43
N LEU A 162 17.56 17.75 -17.28
CA LEU A 162 18.77 18.57 -17.13
C LEU A 162 20.03 17.91 -17.72
N GLY A 163 19.94 16.69 -18.26
CA GLY A 163 21.07 15.99 -18.90
C GLY A 163 22.13 15.45 -17.92
N ILE A 164 21.87 15.50 -16.62
CA ILE A 164 22.72 14.89 -15.58
C ILE A 164 22.28 13.44 -15.39
N ASP A 165 23.18 12.48 -15.66
CA ASP A 165 22.87 11.04 -15.64
C ASP A 165 22.21 10.58 -14.34
N GLY A 166 22.75 11.00 -13.18
CA GLY A 166 22.17 10.68 -11.87
C GLY A 166 20.73 11.20 -11.68
N LEU A 167 20.39 12.36 -12.24
CA LEU A 167 19.03 12.90 -12.20
C LEU A 167 18.09 12.17 -13.18
N GLY A 168 18.62 11.70 -14.31
CA GLY A 168 17.91 10.84 -15.25
C GLY A 168 17.46 9.53 -14.59
N TRP A 169 18.36 8.85 -13.88
CA TRP A 169 18.02 7.65 -13.11
C TRP A 169 17.03 7.91 -11.99
N LEU A 170 17.20 9.02 -11.25
CA LEU A 170 16.28 9.43 -10.20
C LEU A 170 14.86 9.66 -10.77
N ALA A 171 14.74 10.31 -11.92
CA ALA A 171 13.45 10.54 -12.57
C ALA A 171 12.82 9.23 -13.06
N PHE A 172 13.61 8.34 -13.68
CA PHE A 172 13.15 7.06 -14.21
C PHE A 172 12.52 6.18 -13.13
N PHE A 173 13.17 6.04 -11.96
CA PHE A 173 12.65 5.23 -10.86
C PHE A 173 11.69 5.99 -9.94
N GLY A 174 11.94 7.29 -9.73
CA GLY A 174 11.18 8.11 -8.79
C GLY A 174 9.75 8.35 -9.25
N ARG A 175 9.53 8.59 -10.54
CA ARG A 175 8.19 8.92 -11.07
C ARG A 175 7.16 7.79 -10.86
N PRO A 176 7.44 6.52 -11.22
CA PRO A 176 6.56 5.41 -10.85
C PRO A 176 6.31 5.30 -9.34
N LEU A 177 7.36 5.48 -8.52
CA LEU A 177 7.24 5.41 -7.06
C LEU A 177 6.33 6.51 -6.50
N VAL A 178 6.36 7.73 -7.06
CA VAL A 178 5.46 8.84 -6.69
C VAL A 178 4.01 8.43 -6.87
N TRP A 179 3.64 7.86 -8.02
CA TRP A 179 2.26 7.42 -8.27
C TRP A 179 1.85 6.24 -7.39
N MET A 180 2.75 5.30 -7.13
CA MET A 180 2.49 4.22 -6.17
C MET A 180 2.27 4.75 -4.74
N ALA A 181 3.11 5.72 -4.31
CA ALA A 181 2.96 6.37 -3.01
C ALA A 181 1.68 7.22 -2.94
N THR A 182 1.25 7.81 -4.05
CA THR A 182 -0.02 8.55 -4.17
C THR A 182 -1.21 7.64 -3.89
N VAL A 183 -1.23 6.46 -4.51
CA VAL A 183 -2.28 5.45 -4.23
C VAL A 183 -2.24 5.00 -2.76
N ALA A 184 -1.05 4.82 -2.19
CA ALA A 184 -0.91 4.48 -0.77
C ALA A 184 -1.42 5.61 0.15
N ALA A 185 -1.13 6.87 -0.17
CA ALA A 185 -1.61 8.04 0.55
C ALA A 185 -3.14 8.21 0.44
N LEU A 186 -3.73 7.96 -0.72
CA LEU A 186 -5.19 7.90 -0.89
C LEU A 186 -5.81 6.78 -0.05
N ASN A 187 -5.14 5.63 0.07
CA ASN A 187 -5.61 4.55 0.93
C ASN A 187 -5.52 4.91 2.42
N LEU A 188 -4.47 5.64 2.84
CA LEU A 188 -4.36 6.21 4.19
C LEU A 188 -5.49 7.22 4.46
N GLN A 189 -5.75 8.13 3.51
CA GLN A 189 -6.85 9.09 3.61
C GLN A 189 -8.19 8.36 3.72
N TRP A 190 -8.40 7.32 2.90
CA TRP A 190 -9.59 6.47 2.98
C TRP A 190 -9.73 5.76 4.30
N TRP A 191 -8.63 5.30 4.85
CA TRP A 191 -8.63 4.70 6.15
C TRP A 191 -9.03 5.69 7.26
N PHE A 192 -8.52 6.93 7.27
CA PHE A 192 -8.94 7.95 8.23
C PHE A 192 -10.43 8.25 8.14
N CYS A 193 -10.96 8.43 6.93
CA CYS A 193 -12.39 8.68 6.72
C CYS A 193 -13.25 7.51 7.21
N ARG A 194 -12.83 6.26 6.97
CA ARG A 194 -13.58 5.07 7.41
C ARG A 194 -13.58 4.91 8.93
N ILE A 195 -12.45 5.13 9.60
CA ILE A 195 -12.37 5.08 11.07
C ILE A 195 -13.23 6.19 11.68
N GLY A 196 -13.12 7.43 11.20
CA GLY A 196 -13.92 8.55 11.70
C GLY A 196 -15.43 8.25 11.61
N ARG A 197 -15.88 7.69 10.48
CA ARG A 197 -17.28 7.24 10.34
C ARG A 197 -17.64 6.07 11.25
N ALA A 198 -16.72 5.14 11.49
CA ALA A 198 -16.98 4.00 12.38
C ALA A 198 -17.09 4.42 13.85
N ALA A 199 -16.30 5.41 14.27
CA ALA A 199 -16.36 6.02 15.61
C ALA A 199 -17.60 6.92 15.81
N GLY A 200 -18.21 7.39 14.72
CA GLY A 200 -19.44 8.19 14.73
C GLY A 200 -19.17 9.68 14.50
N LEU A 201 -20.22 10.40 14.10
CA LEU A 201 -20.14 11.81 13.66
C LEU A 201 -20.62 12.78 14.74
N ALA A 202 -20.16 12.62 15.98
CA ALA A 202 -20.65 13.39 17.13
C ALA A 202 -20.56 14.92 16.94
N ARG A 203 -19.49 15.41 16.28
CA ARG A 203 -19.27 16.84 15.99
C ARG A 203 -19.79 17.28 14.61
N GLY A 204 -20.58 16.43 13.96
CA GLY A 204 -21.14 16.67 12.63
C GLY A 204 -20.20 16.30 11.46
N TYR A 205 -20.76 16.27 10.25
CA TYR A 205 -20.06 15.78 9.06
C TYR A 205 -18.89 16.67 8.62
N ARG A 206 -19.04 18.00 8.72
CA ARG A 206 -17.97 18.95 8.37
C ARG A 206 -16.73 18.78 9.26
N ALA A 207 -16.93 18.59 10.56
CA ALA A 207 -15.83 18.34 11.50
C ALA A 207 -15.12 17.03 11.17
N HIS A 208 -15.87 15.97 10.85
CA HIS A 208 -15.30 14.68 10.40
C HIS A 208 -14.42 14.80 9.17
N LEU A 209 -14.88 15.50 8.12
CA LEU A 209 -14.06 15.72 6.92
C LEU A 209 -12.79 16.52 7.25
N THR A 210 -12.93 17.57 8.05
CA THR A 210 -11.81 18.43 8.45
C THR A 210 -10.78 17.64 9.26
N ASP A 211 -11.22 16.86 10.24
CA ASP A 211 -10.34 16.04 11.07
C ASP A 211 -9.66 14.96 10.25
N SER A 212 -10.40 14.31 9.34
CA SER A 212 -9.85 13.27 8.46
C SER A 212 -8.79 13.83 7.51
N PHE A 213 -9.02 15.04 6.98
CA PHE A 213 -8.05 15.75 6.16
C PHE A 213 -6.80 16.13 6.98
N LEU A 214 -6.99 16.87 8.08
CA LEU A 214 -5.90 17.36 8.91
C LEU A 214 -5.05 16.25 9.53
N ARG A 215 -5.58 15.02 9.68
CA ARG A 215 -4.80 13.87 10.17
C ARG A 215 -3.71 13.42 9.21
N LEU A 216 -3.98 13.45 7.89
CA LEU A 216 -2.95 13.16 6.90
C LEU A 216 -1.91 14.29 6.85
N TRP A 217 -2.39 15.53 6.89
CA TRP A 217 -1.55 16.70 6.66
C TRP A 217 -0.82 17.22 7.92
N SER A 218 -1.16 16.77 9.12
CA SER A 218 -0.43 17.14 10.34
C SER A 218 0.89 16.38 10.51
N HIS A 219 1.03 15.22 9.84
CA HIS A 219 2.21 14.36 9.90
C HIS A 219 2.66 13.92 8.50
N PRO A 220 2.89 14.86 7.56
CA PRO A 220 3.10 14.54 6.14
C PRO A 220 4.39 13.73 5.94
N ILE A 221 5.41 13.94 6.78
CA ILE A 221 6.67 13.19 6.74
C ILE A 221 6.44 11.75 7.20
N GLN A 222 5.74 11.54 8.32
CA GLN A 222 5.50 10.21 8.87
C GLN A 222 4.63 9.37 7.93
N TRP A 223 3.52 9.94 7.46
CA TRP A 223 2.63 9.26 6.51
C TRP A 223 3.27 9.08 5.14
N GLY A 224 4.03 10.08 4.68
CA GLY A 224 4.81 10.02 3.45
C GLY A 224 5.82 8.89 3.49
N LEU A 225 6.55 8.72 4.59
CA LEU A 225 7.52 7.62 4.75
C LEU A 225 6.84 6.25 4.82
N ILE A 226 5.65 6.12 5.41
CA ILE A 226 4.87 4.87 5.33
C ILE A 226 4.44 4.60 3.88
N ALA A 227 3.94 5.62 3.17
CA ALA A 227 3.45 5.47 1.80
C ALA A 227 4.59 5.16 0.81
N PHE A 228 5.64 5.98 0.78
CA PHE A 228 6.81 5.81 -0.08
C PHE A 228 7.64 4.60 0.33
N GLY A 229 7.97 4.46 1.61
CA GLY A 229 8.74 3.33 2.12
C GLY A 229 8.00 2.00 1.87
N GLY A 230 6.69 1.98 2.10
CA GLY A 230 5.85 0.83 1.78
C GLY A 230 5.82 0.52 0.27
N ALA A 231 5.65 1.53 -0.58
CA ALA A 231 5.67 1.35 -2.03
C ALA A 231 7.03 0.82 -2.53
N ALA A 232 8.14 1.38 -2.05
CA ALA A 232 9.48 0.95 -2.40
C ALA A 232 9.78 -0.48 -1.93
N LEU A 233 9.51 -0.79 -0.65
CA LEU A 233 9.73 -2.12 -0.07
C LEU A 233 8.94 -3.22 -0.78
N ARG A 234 7.77 -2.91 -1.32
CA ARG A 234 6.94 -3.86 -2.08
C ARG A 234 7.38 -4.03 -3.53
N SER A 235 7.94 -2.98 -4.12
CA SER A 235 8.38 -2.97 -5.52
C SER A 235 9.73 -3.65 -5.68
N LEU A 236 10.62 -3.47 -4.71
CA LEU A 236 11.99 -3.97 -4.76
C LEU A 236 12.09 -5.50 -4.94
N PRO A 237 11.37 -6.36 -4.20
CA PRO A 237 11.45 -7.81 -4.39
C PRO A 237 10.97 -8.25 -5.77
N SER A 238 9.92 -7.61 -6.29
CA SER A 238 9.39 -7.88 -7.63
C SER A 238 10.41 -7.50 -8.70
N PHE A 239 11.07 -6.36 -8.54
CA PHE A 239 12.14 -5.92 -9.43
C PHE A 239 13.35 -6.87 -9.40
N LEU A 240 13.79 -7.27 -8.20
CA LEU A 240 14.90 -8.22 -8.04
C LEU A 240 14.58 -9.58 -8.65
N ALA A 241 13.34 -10.06 -8.50
CA ALA A 241 12.89 -11.31 -9.13
C ALA A 241 12.93 -11.23 -10.66
N LEU A 242 12.49 -10.10 -11.24
CA LEU A 242 12.54 -9.86 -12.69
C LEU A 242 13.98 -9.71 -13.19
N LEU A 243 14.84 -9.01 -12.44
CA LEU A 243 16.25 -8.86 -12.80
C LEU A 243 16.97 -10.21 -12.79
N LEU A 244 16.70 -11.05 -11.78
CA LEU A 244 17.23 -12.41 -11.72
C LEU A 244 16.72 -13.24 -12.90
N ALA A 245 15.43 -13.15 -13.22
CA ALA A 245 14.84 -13.83 -14.37
C ALA A 245 15.50 -13.43 -15.68
N TRP A 246 15.74 -12.14 -15.87
CA TRP A 246 16.43 -11.64 -17.04
C TRP A 246 17.88 -12.13 -17.12
N ARG A 247 18.63 -12.07 -16.01
CA ARG A 247 20.05 -12.49 -15.97
C ARG A 247 20.24 -13.99 -16.19
N MET A 248 19.31 -14.82 -15.70
CA MET A 248 19.40 -16.27 -15.79
C MET A 248 18.78 -16.84 -17.07
N GLY A 249 17.88 -16.11 -17.75
CA GLY A 249 17.17 -16.57 -18.94
C GLY A 249 16.17 -17.71 -18.67
N GLY A 250 15.31 -18.00 -19.66
CA GLY A 250 14.17 -18.92 -19.53
C GLY A 250 14.38 -20.37 -20.01
N GLY A 251 15.62 -20.78 -20.30
CA GLY A 251 15.90 -21.98 -21.11
C GLY A 251 15.64 -23.36 -20.49
N THR A 252 15.21 -23.47 -19.21
CA THR A 252 14.95 -24.79 -18.59
C THR A 252 13.69 -24.81 -17.71
N THR A 253 13.05 -25.98 -17.63
CA THR A 253 11.88 -26.23 -16.75
C THR A 253 12.17 -25.89 -15.29
N PHE A 254 13.39 -26.17 -14.82
CA PHE A 254 13.84 -25.80 -13.47
C PHE A 254 13.81 -24.28 -13.26
N ARG A 255 14.33 -23.49 -14.21
CA ARG A 255 14.33 -22.02 -14.13
C ARG A 255 12.91 -21.46 -14.12
N VAL A 256 12.02 -22.00 -14.95
CA VAL A 256 10.60 -21.63 -14.94
C VAL A 256 9.96 -21.93 -13.58
N GLY A 257 10.19 -23.11 -13.01
CA GLY A 257 9.71 -23.48 -11.67
C GLY A 257 10.25 -22.56 -10.57
N LEU A 258 11.54 -22.20 -10.65
CA LEU A 258 12.18 -21.26 -9.73
C LEU A 258 11.54 -19.87 -9.79
N PHE A 259 11.28 -19.33 -10.99
CA PHE A 259 10.65 -18.00 -11.12
C PHE A 259 9.19 -18.00 -10.66
N LEU A 260 8.45 -19.08 -10.89
CA LEU A 260 7.10 -19.22 -10.33
C LEU A 260 7.13 -19.24 -8.80
N ALA A 261 8.05 -20.00 -8.21
CA ALA A 261 8.23 -20.05 -6.75
C ALA A 261 8.65 -18.68 -6.19
N LEU A 262 9.56 -17.98 -6.87
CA LEU A 262 10.02 -16.65 -6.46
C LEU A 262 8.90 -15.61 -6.54
N GLN A 263 8.10 -15.62 -7.61
CA GLN A 263 6.95 -14.71 -7.73
C GLN A 263 5.85 -15.01 -6.71
N LEU A 264 5.62 -16.28 -6.40
CA LEU A 264 4.73 -16.67 -5.31
C LEU A 264 5.26 -16.17 -3.96
N ALA A 265 6.55 -16.34 -3.69
CA ALA A 265 7.19 -15.84 -2.47
C ALA A 265 7.10 -14.31 -2.35
N VAL A 266 7.37 -13.57 -3.44
CA VAL A 266 7.22 -12.11 -3.50
C VAL A 266 5.76 -11.70 -3.27
N THR A 267 4.81 -12.42 -3.84
CA THR A 267 3.37 -12.17 -3.66
C THR A 267 2.96 -12.33 -2.20
N LEU A 268 3.37 -13.42 -1.56
CA LEU A 268 3.09 -13.69 -0.15
C LEU A 268 3.80 -12.66 0.75
N PHE A 269 5.07 -12.35 0.47
CA PHE A 269 5.80 -11.31 1.18
C PHE A 269 5.09 -9.95 1.08
N ASN A 270 4.62 -9.56 -0.10
CA ASN A 270 3.89 -8.32 -0.31
C ASN A 270 2.56 -8.27 0.45
N GLY A 271 1.83 -9.39 0.50
CA GLY A 271 0.59 -9.48 1.29
C GLY A 271 0.86 -9.37 2.80
N TRP A 272 1.91 -10.04 3.29
CA TRP A 272 2.35 -9.95 4.68
C TRP A 272 2.79 -8.53 5.04
N LEU A 273 3.65 -7.92 4.19
CA LEU A 273 4.17 -6.57 4.34
C LEU A 273 3.04 -5.55 4.36
N MET A 274 2.00 -5.72 3.53
CA MET A 274 0.81 -4.89 3.59
C MET A 274 0.10 -5.01 4.93
N GLY A 275 -0.09 -6.24 5.41
CA GLY A 275 -0.65 -6.53 6.73
C GLY A 275 0.08 -5.79 7.85
N TRP A 276 1.40 -5.88 7.82
CA TRP A 276 2.31 -5.25 8.77
C TRP A 276 2.24 -3.72 8.73
N LEU A 277 2.27 -3.11 7.55
CA LEU A 277 2.22 -1.66 7.38
C LEU A 277 0.87 -1.07 7.78
N LEU A 278 -0.24 -1.73 7.42
CA LEU A 278 -1.58 -1.29 7.81
C LEU A 278 -1.77 -1.32 9.33
N ARG A 279 -1.23 -2.34 10.01
CA ARG A 279 -1.25 -2.41 11.49
C ARG A 279 -0.33 -1.37 12.12
N THR A 280 0.85 -1.12 11.54
CA THR A 280 1.75 -0.04 11.98
C THR A 280 1.07 1.32 11.90
N ALA A 281 0.41 1.58 10.78
CA ALA A 281 -0.38 2.79 10.58
C ALA A 281 -1.45 2.91 11.67
N ALA A 282 -2.22 1.83 11.93
CA ALA A 282 -3.26 1.80 12.96
C ALA A 282 -2.74 2.13 14.37
N LEU A 283 -1.66 1.50 14.80
CA LEU A 283 -1.07 1.77 16.11
C LEU A 283 -0.57 3.21 16.22
N PHE A 284 0.06 3.74 15.16
CA PHE A 284 0.48 5.14 15.12
C PHE A 284 -0.70 6.10 15.19
N TRP A 285 -1.81 5.80 14.50
CA TRP A 285 -3.03 6.62 14.55
C TRP A 285 -3.66 6.67 15.93
N ILE A 286 -3.70 5.55 16.67
CA ILE A 286 -4.23 5.52 18.04
C ILE A 286 -3.40 6.41 18.95
N HIS A 287 -2.08 6.33 18.82
CA HIS A 287 -1.17 7.18 19.57
C HIS A 287 -1.35 8.67 19.21
N ASP A 288 -1.44 9.00 17.93
CA ASP A 288 -1.70 10.39 17.48
C ASP A 288 -3.05 10.91 18.01
N ALA A 289 -4.10 10.10 17.98
CA ALA A 289 -5.40 10.46 18.54
C ALA A 289 -5.29 10.76 20.04
N ALA A 290 -4.65 9.90 20.82
CA ALA A 290 -4.46 10.10 22.26
C ALA A 290 -3.66 11.38 22.59
N VAL A 291 -2.61 11.67 21.82
CA VAL A 291 -1.81 12.90 21.98
C VAL A 291 -2.64 14.15 21.66
N ARG A 292 -3.48 14.11 20.62
CA ARG A 292 -4.36 15.22 20.26
C ARG A 292 -5.44 15.47 21.30
N ASP A 293 -6.08 14.41 21.81
CA ASP A 293 -7.11 14.51 22.84
C ASP A 293 -6.53 15.07 24.14
N ALA A 294 -5.34 14.60 24.55
CA ALA A 294 -4.63 15.14 25.72
C ALA A 294 -4.26 16.63 25.53
N ARG A 295 -3.80 17.04 24.33
CA ARG A 295 -3.53 18.45 24.01
C ARG A 295 -4.79 19.31 24.01
N ALA A 296 -5.94 18.78 23.60
CA ALA A 296 -7.20 19.50 23.64
C ALA A 296 -7.65 19.74 25.08
N ALA A 297 -7.63 18.69 25.92
CA ALA A 297 -7.96 18.80 27.34
C ALA A 297 -7.07 19.83 28.08
N LEU A 298 -5.76 19.86 27.79
CA LEU A 298 -4.84 20.85 28.33
C LEU A 298 -5.11 22.29 27.87
N LYS A 299 -5.80 22.50 26.75
CA LYS A 299 -6.20 23.84 26.27
C LYS A 299 -7.53 24.31 26.86
N GLU A 300 -8.39 23.37 27.27
CA GLU A 300 -9.69 23.65 27.88
C GLU A 300 -9.55 23.94 29.38
N ALA A 301 -8.72 23.17 30.11
CA ALA A 301 -8.43 23.39 31.54
C ALA A 301 -8.01 24.84 31.90
N PRO A 302 -7.10 25.52 31.19
CA PRO A 302 -6.75 26.92 31.48
C PRO A 302 -7.85 27.92 31.10
N ARG A 303 -8.82 27.55 30.24
CA ARG A 303 -9.96 28.43 29.91
C ARG A 303 -11.03 28.39 30.98
N GLU A 304 -11.26 27.24 31.60
CA GLU A 304 -12.16 27.11 32.75
C GLU A 304 -11.59 27.82 33.99
N ALA A 305 -10.28 27.71 34.23
CA ALA A 305 -9.61 28.42 35.32
C ALA A 305 -9.57 29.95 35.15
N ALA A 306 -9.69 30.46 33.92
CA ALA A 306 -9.75 31.89 33.62
C ALA A 306 -11.19 32.45 33.55
N ALA A 307 -12.20 31.57 33.62
CA ALA A 307 -13.63 31.92 33.59
C ALA A 307 -14.30 31.87 34.97
N LEU A 308 -13.55 31.48 36.01
CA LEU A 308 -13.89 31.54 37.44
C LEU A 308 -13.22 32.75 38.09
#